data_AF-X5XY97-F1
#
_entry.id   AF-X5XY97-F1
#
_cell.length_a   1.000
_cell.length_b   1.000
_cell.length_c   1.000
_cell.angle_alpha   90.00
_cell.angle_beta   90.00
_cell.angle_gamma   90.00
#
_symmetry.space_group_name_H-M   'P 1'
#
loop_
_entity.id
_entity.type
_entity.pdbx_description
1 polymer ?
#
loop_
_entity_poly.entity_id
_entity_poly.type
_entity_poly.pdbx_seq_one_letter_code
_entity_poly.pdbx_strand_id
1 'polypeptide(L)'
;MTLLLSAHTEALHAARTSGEFAAVISALDTDMNSAIGRKAELEKAEDKAIFGDGDLAEVRADLAACISEIALYEKAIEGADIRRIEAAKNEAAIDIEALGKDAKAKAADLSKRWRRVAGLIEEVRGELFECDALKRSLMATDGDFERARRPDLRINLNSVRREAMAGKRAASPERLSRSAVLVDKTLLSFLSLGGPLDGRATVRASLNPTVRKGDTHHPGQGEEA
;
A
#
# COMPACT_ATOMS: atom_id res chain seq x y z
N MET A 1 32.77 8.52 44.69
CA MET A 1 31.80 9.16 43.75
C MET A 1 32.15 8.98 42.27
N THR A 2 33.40 8.66 41.91
CA THR A 2 33.84 8.40 40.53
C THR A 2 33.28 7.13 39.88
N LEU A 3 32.76 6.17 40.67
CA LEU A 3 32.28 4.87 40.18
C LEU A 3 30.87 4.90 39.55
N LEU A 4 29.99 5.81 39.97
CA LEU A 4 28.63 5.90 39.39
C LEU A 4 28.67 6.49 37.98
N LEU A 5 29.45 7.56 37.78
CA LEU A 5 29.67 8.11 36.45
C LEU A 5 30.38 7.12 35.52
N SER A 6 31.25 6.24 36.02
CA SER A 6 31.89 5.22 35.19
C SER A 6 30.90 4.17 34.69
N ALA A 7 29.97 3.72 35.54
CA ALA A 7 28.93 2.77 35.14
C ALA A 7 27.99 3.35 34.08
N HIS A 8 27.56 4.61 34.24
CA HIS A 8 26.75 5.30 33.23
C HIS A 8 27.50 5.48 31.92
N THR A 9 28.79 5.80 31.99
CA THR A 9 29.63 5.95 30.80
C THR A 9 29.75 4.64 30.03
N GLU A 10 29.93 3.51 30.71
CA GLU A 10 29.93 2.18 30.10
C GLU A 10 28.59 1.84 29.47
N ALA A 11 27.48 2.08 30.16
CA ALA A 11 26.14 1.86 29.64
C ALA A 11 25.87 2.71 28.38
N LEU A 12 26.32 3.97 28.38
CA LEU A 12 26.23 4.87 27.23
C LEU A 12 27.08 4.38 26.04
N HIS A 13 28.23 3.75 26.30
CA HIS A 13 29.06 3.13 25.26
C HIS A 13 28.51 1.81 24.74
N ALA A 14 27.73 1.09 25.55
CA ALA A 14 27.08 -0.15 25.16
C ALA A 14 25.79 0.09 24.35
N ALA A 15 25.04 1.16 24.65
CA ALA A 15 23.78 1.49 23.99
C ALA A 15 23.91 1.66 22.47
N ARG A 16 22.97 1.06 21.74
CA ARG A 16 22.88 1.07 20.27
C ARG A 16 21.52 1.56 19.79
N THR A 17 20.46 1.33 20.56
CA THR A 17 19.09 1.70 20.17
C THR A 17 18.60 2.95 20.88
N SER A 18 17.61 3.61 20.28
CA SER A 18 16.94 4.77 20.89
C SER A 18 16.33 4.44 22.26
N GLY A 19 15.78 3.23 22.42
CA GLY A 19 15.25 2.73 23.69
C GLY A 19 16.33 2.53 24.75
N GLU A 20 17.50 1.98 24.37
CA GLU A 20 18.63 1.81 25.29
C GLU A 20 19.20 3.16 25.74
N PHE A 21 19.36 4.13 24.83
CA PHE A 21 19.78 5.48 25.23
C PHE A 21 18.75 6.15 26.16
N ALA A 22 17.44 5.97 25.92
CA ALA A 22 16.40 6.48 26.81
C ALA A 22 16.49 5.90 28.23
N ALA A 23 16.80 4.60 28.34
CA ALA A 23 17.00 3.95 29.63
C ALA A 23 18.22 4.52 30.39
N VAL A 24 19.33 4.76 29.69
CA VAL A 24 20.53 5.39 30.28
C VAL A 24 20.24 6.83 30.72
N ILE A 25 19.52 7.62 29.91
CA ILE A 25 19.09 8.98 30.29
C ILE A 25 18.24 8.95 31.56
N SER A 26 17.26 8.05 31.64
CA SER A 26 16.41 7.94 32.83
C SER A 26 17.20 7.58 34.09
N ALA A 27 18.25 6.76 33.97
CA ALA A 27 19.13 6.43 35.08
C ALA A 27 19.99 7.63 35.51
N LEU A 28 20.56 8.36 34.54
CA LEU A 28 21.30 9.61 34.78
C LEU A 28 20.44 10.68 35.46
N ASP A 29 19.20 10.87 35.01
CA ASP A 29 18.24 11.82 35.61
C ASP A 29 17.93 11.46 37.07
N THR A 30 17.82 10.17 37.39
CA THR A 30 17.56 9.70 38.76
C THR A 30 18.72 10.03 39.69
N ASP A 31 19.95 9.79 39.24
CA ASP A 31 21.16 10.08 40.01
C ASP A 31 21.42 11.59 40.12
N MET A 32 21.12 12.35 39.06
CA MET A 32 21.18 13.81 39.07
C MET A 32 20.20 14.41 40.09
N ASN A 33 18.94 13.94 40.11
CA ASN A 33 17.95 14.37 41.10
C ASN A 33 18.39 14.04 42.53
N SER A 34 19.05 12.89 42.72
CA SER A 34 19.63 12.53 44.01
C SER A 34 20.78 13.46 44.41
N ALA A 35 21.62 13.89 43.46
CA ALA A 35 22.67 14.89 43.69
C ALA A 35 22.09 16.28 44.00
N ILE A 36 21.02 16.70 43.31
CA ILE A 36 20.28 17.93 43.61
C ILE A 36 19.73 17.92 45.04
N GLY A 37 19.17 16.78 45.48
CA GLY A 37 18.72 16.61 46.86
C GLY A 37 19.87 16.75 47.87
N ARG A 38 21.02 16.14 47.61
CA ARG A 38 22.22 16.28 48.46
C ARG A 38 22.74 17.71 48.50
N LYS A 39 22.73 18.42 47.37
CA LYS A 39 23.12 19.84 47.30
C LYS A 39 22.26 20.68 48.26
N ALA A 40 20.94 20.50 48.26
CA ALA A 40 20.04 21.25 49.13
C ALA A 40 20.30 20.97 50.63
N GLU A 41 20.70 19.75 50.99
CA GLU A 41 21.09 19.43 52.37
C GLU A 41 22.45 20.04 52.74
N LEU A 42 23.40 20.08 51.81
CA LEU A 42 24.70 20.75 52.00
C LEU A 42 24.56 22.27 52.16
N GLU A 43 23.65 22.91 51.41
CA GLU A 43 23.34 24.33 51.57
C GLU A 43 22.81 24.63 52.98
N LYS A 44 21.91 23.79 53.52
CA LYS A 44 21.43 23.92 54.91
C LYS A 44 22.54 23.68 55.94
N ALA A 45 23.48 22.77 55.66
CA ALA A 45 24.62 22.51 56.52
C ALA A 45 25.61 23.68 56.51
N GLU A 46 25.79 24.34 55.35
CA GLU A 46 26.63 25.53 55.22
C GLU A 46 26.08 26.66 56.09
N ASP A 47 24.77 26.90 56.01
CA ASP A 47 24.08 27.90 56.83
C ASP A 47 24.32 27.67 58.32
N LYS A 48 24.27 26.42 58.80
CA LYS A 48 24.54 26.07 60.20
C LYS A 48 26.01 26.28 60.59
N ALA A 49 26.93 25.87 59.72
CA ALA A 49 28.36 26.01 59.95
C ALA A 49 28.80 27.49 60.05
N ILE A 50 28.14 28.41 59.32
CA ILE A 50 28.36 29.85 59.43
C ILE A 50 28.11 30.37 60.86
N PHE A 51 27.14 29.79 61.57
CA PHE A 51 26.83 30.15 62.96
C PHE A 51 27.68 29.39 64.00
N GLY A 52 28.72 28.67 63.57
CA GLY A 52 29.68 27.99 64.44
C GLY A 52 29.35 26.53 64.76
N ASP A 53 28.33 25.95 64.12
CA ASP A 53 27.96 24.53 64.26
C ASP A 53 28.48 23.72 63.06
N GLY A 54 29.78 23.44 63.04
CA GLY A 54 30.44 22.59 62.04
C GLY A 54 31.69 23.18 61.37
N ASP A 55 32.29 22.41 60.46
CA ASP A 55 33.42 22.85 59.63
C ASP A 55 32.91 23.48 58.32
N LEU A 56 32.93 24.82 58.27
CA LEU A 56 32.48 25.57 57.09
C LEU A 56 33.34 25.29 55.84
N ALA A 57 34.63 25.01 56.00
CA ALA A 57 35.52 24.78 54.86
C ALA A 57 35.22 23.43 54.21
N GLU A 58 34.98 22.40 55.02
CA GLU A 58 34.59 21.07 54.55
C GLU A 58 33.25 21.10 53.81
N VAL A 59 32.21 21.71 54.40
CA VAL A 59 30.88 21.79 53.77
C VAL A 59 30.92 22.54 52.44
N ARG A 60 31.70 23.62 52.33
CA ARG A 60 31.88 24.34 51.07
C ARG A 60 32.59 23.52 50.00
N ALA A 61 33.59 22.72 50.39
CA ALA A 61 34.28 21.83 49.47
C ALA A 61 33.33 20.76 48.93
N ASP A 62 32.51 20.16 49.80
CA ASP A 62 31.50 19.17 49.42
C ASP A 62 30.40 19.77 48.53
N LEU A 63 29.95 20.99 48.84
CA LEU A 63 28.97 21.70 48.01
C LEU A 63 29.52 21.96 46.60
N ALA A 64 30.76 22.45 46.49
CA ALA A 64 31.43 22.67 45.21
C ALA A 64 31.61 21.36 44.41
N ALA A 65 31.96 20.26 45.09
CA ALA A 65 32.04 18.93 44.48
C ALA A 65 30.68 18.45 43.98
N CYS A 66 29.61 18.65 44.76
CA CYS A 66 28.25 18.28 44.38
C CYS A 66 27.74 19.10 43.17
N ILE A 67 28.03 20.41 43.12
CA ILE A 67 27.69 21.26 41.97
C ILE A 67 28.43 20.77 40.71
N SER A 68 29.71 20.42 40.85
CA SER A 68 30.50 19.90 39.73
C SER A 68 29.96 18.56 39.23
N GLU A 69 29.49 17.69 40.13
CA GLU A 69 28.86 16.43 39.77
C GLU A 69 27.54 16.62 39.01
N ILE A 70 26.67 17.52 39.47
CA ILE A 70 25.41 17.86 38.77
C ILE A 70 25.71 18.32 37.33
N ALA A 71 26.68 19.20 37.15
CA ALA A 71 27.09 19.67 35.82
C ALA A 71 27.60 18.54 34.92
N LEU A 72 28.24 17.51 35.48
CA LEU A 72 28.66 16.32 34.73
C LEU A 72 27.46 15.47 34.29
N TYR A 73 26.45 15.30 35.15
CA TYR A 73 25.21 14.60 34.78
C TYR A 73 24.46 15.33 33.68
N GLU A 74 24.27 16.65 33.79
CA GLU A 74 23.61 17.47 32.77
C GLU A 74 24.26 17.28 31.39
N LYS A 75 25.60 17.36 31.35
CA LYS A 75 26.38 17.17 30.12
C LYS A 75 26.26 15.74 29.57
N ALA A 76 26.24 14.74 30.45
CA ALA A 76 26.07 13.35 30.05
C ALA A 76 24.68 13.10 29.45
N ILE A 77 23.63 13.67 30.06
CA ILE A 77 22.25 13.59 29.58
C ILE A 77 22.11 14.25 28.21
N GLU A 78 22.64 15.46 28.03
CA GLU A 78 22.61 16.16 26.74
C GLU A 78 23.29 15.34 25.63
N GLY A 79 24.48 14.82 25.90
CA GLY A 79 25.21 13.96 24.96
C GLY A 79 24.47 12.66 24.65
N ALA A 80 23.80 12.07 25.63
CA ALA A 80 22.98 10.88 25.47
C ALA A 80 21.75 11.13 24.61
N ASP A 81 21.08 12.27 24.81
CA ASP A 81 19.86 12.61 24.06
C ASP A 81 20.15 12.87 22.58
N ILE A 82 21.27 13.51 22.25
CA ILE A 82 21.73 13.66 20.86
C ILE A 82 21.90 12.29 20.19
N ARG A 83 22.53 11.33 20.87
CA ARG A 83 22.72 9.97 20.33
C ARG A 83 21.41 9.21 20.24
N ARG A 84 20.50 9.40 21.19
CA ARG A 84 19.15 8.82 21.18
C ARG A 84 18.36 9.26 19.95
N ILE A 85 18.35 10.56 19.66
CA ILE A 85 17.65 11.14 18.51
C ILE A 85 18.22 10.56 17.21
N GLU A 86 19.54 10.45 17.10
CA GLU A 86 20.18 9.88 15.91
C GLU A 86 19.89 8.38 15.75
N ALA A 87 19.91 7.61 16.83
CA ALA A 87 19.52 6.19 16.80
C ALA A 87 18.06 6.03 16.35
N ALA A 88 17.14 6.85 16.86
CA ALA A 88 15.73 6.82 16.47
C ALA A 88 15.53 7.13 14.98
N LYS A 89 16.29 8.09 14.43
CA LYS A 89 16.26 8.40 13.00
C LYS A 89 16.75 7.22 12.15
N ASN A 90 17.84 6.58 12.57
CA ASN A 90 18.40 5.43 11.85
C ASN A 90 17.47 4.22 11.89
N GLU A 91 16.84 3.94 13.04
CA GLU A 91 15.81 2.91 13.19
C GLU A 91 14.63 3.17 12.24
N ALA A 92 14.09 4.40 12.24
CA ALA A 92 13.01 4.76 11.34
C ALA A 92 13.41 4.66 9.86
N ALA A 93 14.66 4.99 9.51
CA ALA A 93 15.17 4.85 8.15
C ALA A 93 15.21 3.37 7.71
N ILE A 94 15.60 2.45 8.60
CA ILE A 94 15.60 1.01 8.34
C ILE A 94 14.18 0.51 8.08
N ASP A 95 13.20 0.95 8.88
CA ASP A 95 11.79 0.57 8.69
C ASP A 95 11.25 1.07 7.36
N ILE A 96 11.56 2.31 6.98
CA ILE A 96 11.18 2.88 5.69
C ILE A 96 11.84 2.12 4.54
N GLU A 97 13.11 1.74 4.66
CA GLU A 97 13.80 0.95 3.65
C GLU A 97 13.14 -0.43 3.46
N ALA A 98 12.77 -1.08 4.56
CA ALA A 98 12.05 -2.35 4.53
C ALA A 98 10.69 -2.22 3.83
N LEU A 99 9.92 -1.17 4.13
CA LEU A 99 8.68 -0.84 3.44
C LEU A 99 8.91 -0.60 1.94
N GLY A 100 9.99 0.10 1.58
CA GLY A 100 10.37 0.34 0.18
C GLY A 100 10.69 -0.95 -0.57
N LYS A 101 11.41 -1.89 0.07
CA LYS A 101 11.72 -3.22 -0.50
C LYS A 101 10.45 -4.05 -0.73
N ASP A 102 9.55 -4.09 0.25
CA ASP A 102 8.25 -4.79 0.14
C ASP A 102 7.37 -4.16 -0.96
N ALA A 103 7.26 -2.83 -1.01
CA ALA A 103 6.52 -2.14 -2.06
C ALA A 103 7.06 -2.46 -3.46
N LYS A 104 8.39 -2.49 -3.62
CA LYS A 104 9.04 -2.86 -4.89
C LYS A 104 8.76 -4.31 -5.29
N ALA A 105 8.78 -5.25 -4.33
CA ALA A 105 8.44 -6.64 -4.57
C ALA A 105 6.97 -6.79 -5.04
N LYS A 106 6.04 -6.14 -4.33
CA LYS A 106 4.61 -6.11 -4.69
C LYS A 106 4.39 -5.50 -6.08
N ALA A 107 5.08 -4.42 -6.42
CA ALA A 107 5.00 -3.80 -7.75
C ALA A 107 5.51 -4.73 -8.86
N ALA A 108 6.61 -5.45 -8.61
CA ALA A 108 7.14 -6.43 -9.57
C ALA A 108 6.16 -7.58 -9.81
N ASP A 109 5.51 -8.09 -8.76
CA ASP A 109 4.51 -9.13 -8.88
C ASP A 109 3.24 -8.64 -9.59
N LEU A 110 2.79 -7.41 -9.30
CA LEU A 110 1.69 -6.79 -10.04
C LEU A 110 2.00 -6.68 -11.53
N SER A 111 3.21 -6.23 -11.90
CA SER A 111 3.65 -6.17 -13.30
C SER A 111 3.62 -7.54 -13.99
N LYS A 112 4.07 -8.61 -13.32
CA LYS A 112 3.98 -9.98 -13.86
C LYS A 112 2.53 -10.39 -14.09
N ARG A 113 1.63 -10.08 -13.14
CA ARG A 113 0.20 -10.38 -13.26
C ARG A 113 -0.44 -9.63 -14.42
N TRP A 114 -0.12 -8.34 -14.60
CA TRP A 114 -0.63 -7.55 -15.73
C TRP A 114 -0.12 -8.05 -17.07
N ARG A 115 1.16 -8.40 -17.19
CA ARG A 115 1.68 -9.03 -18.42
C ARG A 115 0.96 -10.34 -18.75
N ARG A 116 0.66 -11.16 -17.74
CA ARG A 116 -0.12 -12.38 -17.93
C ARG A 116 -1.55 -12.09 -18.37
N VAL A 117 -2.22 -11.12 -17.76
CA VAL A 117 -3.58 -10.71 -18.17
C VAL A 117 -3.58 -10.21 -19.61
N ALA A 118 -2.61 -9.38 -20.00
CA ALA A 118 -2.47 -8.92 -21.38
C ALA A 118 -2.30 -10.08 -22.36
N GLY A 119 -1.44 -11.06 -22.05
CA GLY A 119 -1.29 -12.26 -22.87
C GLY A 119 -2.59 -13.05 -23.02
N LEU A 120 -3.29 -13.30 -21.91
CA LEU A 120 -4.58 -14.01 -21.93
C LEU A 120 -5.66 -13.27 -22.75
N ILE A 121 -5.66 -11.93 -22.72
CA ILE A 121 -6.58 -11.14 -23.54
C ILE A 121 -6.31 -11.37 -25.03
N GLU A 122 -5.05 -11.36 -25.46
CA GLU A 122 -4.70 -11.60 -26.86
C GLU A 122 -4.98 -13.04 -27.29
N GLU A 123 -4.74 -14.02 -26.42
CA GLU A 123 -5.15 -15.41 -26.66
C GLU A 123 -6.66 -15.54 -26.87
N VAL A 124 -7.46 -14.95 -25.96
CA VAL A 124 -8.93 -14.93 -26.09
C VAL A 124 -9.36 -14.24 -27.39
N ARG A 125 -8.73 -13.12 -27.76
CA ARG A 125 -9.03 -12.43 -29.03
C ARG A 125 -8.78 -13.32 -30.24
N GLY A 126 -7.66 -14.04 -30.26
CA GLY A 126 -7.34 -15.01 -31.32
C GLY A 126 -8.39 -16.11 -31.44
N GLU A 127 -8.72 -16.77 -30.34
CA GLU A 127 -9.72 -17.84 -30.29
C GLU A 127 -11.11 -17.35 -30.75
N LEU A 128 -11.49 -16.12 -30.39
CA LEU A 128 -12.76 -15.53 -30.84
C LEU A 128 -12.79 -15.30 -32.36
N PHE A 129 -11.67 -14.91 -32.97
CA PHE A 129 -11.58 -14.75 -34.42
C PHE A 129 -11.72 -16.09 -35.15
N GLU A 130 -11.06 -17.13 -34.66
CA GLU A 130 -11.17 -18.47 -35.24
C GLU A 130 -12.58 -19.06 -35.08
N CYS A 131 -13.21 -18.87 -33.91
CA CYS A 131 -14.59 -19.26 -33.68
C CYS A 131 -15.55 -18.56 -34.66
N ASP A 132 -15.37 -17.27 -34.92
CA ASP A 132 -16.18 -16.52 -35.89
C ASP A 132 -15.97 -17.01 -37.34
N ALA A 133 -14.72 -17.28 -37.72
CA ALA A 133 -14.39 -17.83 -39.03
C ALA A 133 -15.06 -19.19 -39.26
N LEU A 134 -14.95 -20.10 -38.28
CA LEU A 134 -15.60 -21.41 -38.31
C LEU A 134 -17.14 -21.29 -38.36
N LYS A 135 -17.71 -20.39 -37.56
CA LYS A 135 -19.15 -20.13 -37.56
C LYS A 135 -19.63 -19.69 -38.95
N ARG A 136 -18.94 -18.74 -39.59
CA ARG A 136 -19.30 -18.28 -40.94
C ARG A 136 -19.18 -19.39 -41.98
N SER A 137 -18.13 -20.23 -41.89
CA SER A 137 -17.97 -21.40 -42.77
C SER A 137 -19.13 -22.39 -42.61
N LEU A 138 -19.49 -22.75 -41.38
CA LEU A 138 -20.60 -23.66 -41.10
C LEU A 138 -21.94 -23.08 -41.57
N MET A 139 -22.17 -21.78 -41.42
CA MET A 139 -23.38 -21.13 -41.94
C MET A 139 -23.47 -21.19 -43.47
N ALA A 140 -22.33 -21.06 -44.17
CA ALA A 140 -22.29 -21.23 -45.63
C ALA A 140 -22.63 -22.67 -46.03
N THR A 141 -22.04 -23.66 -45.35
CA THR A 141 -22.33 -25.08 -45.57
C THR A 141 -23.78 -25.45 -45.27
N ASP A 142 -24.36 -24.90 -44.19
CA ASP A 142 -25.79 -25.06 -43.88
C ASP A 142 -26.69 -24.54 -45.01
N GLY A 143 -26.32 -23.42 -45.64
CA GLY A 143 -26.99 -22.89 -46.82
C GLY A 143 -26.90 -23.82 -48.04
N ASP A 144 -25.78 -24.53 -48.20
CA ASP A 144 -25.62 -25.55 -49.26
C ASP A 144 -26.54 -26.76 -49.00
N PHE A 145 -26.63 -27.20 -47.75
CA PHE A 145 -27.54 -28.28 -47.35
C PHE A 145 -29.01 -27.92 -47.53
N GLU A 146 -29.39 -26.67 -47.23
CA GLU A 146 -30.74 -26.17 -47.52
C GLU A 146 -31.06 -26.22 -49.02
N ARG A 147 -30.13 -25.78 -49.88
CA ARG A 147 -30.29 -25.85 -51.35
C ARG A 147 -30.40 -27.29 -51.84
N ALA A 148 -29.65 -28.21 -51.25
CA ALA A 148 -29.70 -29.64 -51.55
C ALA A 148 -30.89 -30.37 -50.90
N ARG A 149 -31.76 -29.68 -50.14
CA ARG A 149 -32.88 -30.25 -49.39
C ARG A 149 -32.47 -31.38 -48.43
N ARG A 150 -31.30 -31.24 -47.79
CA ARG A 150 -30.74 -32.20 -46.81
C ARG A 150 -30.67 -31.59 -45.40
N PRO A 151 -31.83 -31.35 -44.75
CA PRO A 151 -31.87 -30.73 -43.42
C PRO A 151 -31.26 -31.63 -42.33
N ASP A 152 -31.13 -32.93 -42.58
CA ASP A 152 -30.54 -33.92 -41.69
C ASP A 152 -29.05 -33.69 -41.42
N LEU A 153 -28.35 -32.99 -42.31
CA LEU A 153 -26.91 -32.71 -42.20
C LEU A 153 -26.59 -31.38 -41.50
N ARG A 154 -27.61 -30.60 -41.13
CA ARG A 154 -27.43 -29.26 -40.56
C ARG A 154 -26.90 -29.32 -39.13
N ILE A 155 -26.01 -28.39 -38.81
CA ILE A 155 -25.42 -28.30 -37.46
C ILE A 155 -26.09 -27.20 -36.66
N ASN A 156 -26.68 -27.56 -35.52
CA ASN A 156 -27.23 -26.59 -34.60
C ASN A 156 -26.13 -25.94 -33.73
N LEU A 157 -25.60 -24.81 -34.20
CA LEU A 157 -24.54 -24.05 -33.53
C LEU A 157 -24.85 -23.67 -32.07
N ASN A 158 -26.13 -23.47 -31.72
CA ASN A 158 -26.53 -23.16 -30.35
C ASN A 158 -26.39 -24.36 -29.41
N SER A 159 -26.63 -25.57 -29.92
CA SER A 159 -26.45 -26.80 -29.14
C SER A 159 -24.96 -27.06 -28.88
N VAL A 160 -24.13 -26.97 -29.93
CA VAL A 160 -22.67 -27.11 -29.84
C VAL A 160 -22.08 -26.15 -28.80
N ARG A 161 -22.48 -24.86 -28.85
CA ARG A 161 -22.02 -23.87 -27.86
C ARG A 161 -22.49 -24.19 -26.44
N ARG A 162 -23.74 -24.62 -26.26
CA ARG A 162 -24.29 -24.93 -24.93
C ARG A 162 -23.52 -26.09 -24.29
N GLU A 163 -23.24 -27.12 -25.07
CA GLU A 163 -22.47 -28.29 -24.62
C GLU A 163 -21.02 -27.90 -24.30
N ALA A 164 -20.37 -27.12 -25.17
CA ALA A 164 -18.99 -26.65 -24.95
C ALA A 164 -18.85 -25.75 -23.71
N MET A 165 -19.89 -24.97 -23.38
CA MET A 165 -19.90 -24.07 -22.22
C MET A 165 -20.49 -24.70 -20.95
N ALA A 166 -20.86 -25.99 -21.00
CA ALA A 166 -21.36 -26.71 -19.85
C ALA A 166 -20.21 -27.03 -18.89
N GLY A 167 -20.31 -26.58 -17.64
CA GLY A 167 -19.26 -26.85 -16.64
C GLY A 167 -19.40 -26.01 -15.38
N LYS A 168 -18.72 -26.45 -14.32
CA LYS A 168 -18.67 -25.74 -13.04
C LYS A 168 -17.85 -24.46 -13.20
N ARG A 169 -18.45 -23.32 -12.85
CA ARG A 169 -17.77 -22.02 -12.86
C ARG A 169 -17.05 -21.79 -11.52
N ALA A 170 -15.91 -21.10 -11.57
CA ALA A 170 -15.23 -20.65 -10.37
C ALA A 170 -16.12 -19.67 -9.59
N ALA A 171 -16.08 -19.75 -8.26
CA ALA A 171 -16.79 -18.78 -7.42
C ALA A 171 -16.14 -17.40 -7.53
N SER A 172 -16.95 -16.34 -7.42
CA SER A 172 -16.42 -14.98 -7.40
C SER A 172 -15.56 -14.78 -6.14
N PRO A 173 -14.37 -14.18 -6.24
CA PRO A 173 -13.54 -13.87 -5.08
C PRO A 173 -14.25 -12.95 -4.09
N GLU A 174 -14.08 -13.18 -2.79
CA GLU A 174 -14.81 -12.47 -1.72
C GLU A 174 -14.51 -10.97 -1.64
N ARG A 175 -13.37 -10.51 -2.15
CA ARG A 175 -12.87 -9.13 -2.00
C ARG A 175 -12.36 -8.55 -3.30
N LEU A 176 -13.27 -8.33 -4.25
CA LEU A 176 -12.98 -7.57 -5.46
C LEU A 176 -13.31 -6.08 -5.28
N SER A 177 -12.50 -5.21 -5.90
CA SER A 177 -12.87 -3.80 -6.06
C SER A 177 -14.09 -3.68 -6.97
N ARG A 178 -14.84 -2.57 -6.87
CA ARG A 178 -16.02 -2.33 -7.74
C ARG A 178 -15.69 -2.46 -9.23
N SER A 179 -14.55 -1.91 -9.65
CA SER A 179 -14.08 -2.00 -11.03
C SER A 179 -13.75 -3.43 -11.42
N ALA A 180 -13.11 -4.21 -10.54
CA ALA A 180 -12.82 -5.62 -10.83
C ALA A 180 -14.09 -6.47 -10.94
N VAL A 181 -15.11 -6.19 -10.12
CA VAL A 181 -16.44 -6.83 -10.25
C VAL A 181 -17.10 -6.51 -11.60
N LEU A 182 -16.99 -5.27 -12.10
CA LEU A 182 -17.54 -4.90 -13.40
C LEU A 182 -16.83 -5.63 -14.55
N VAL A 183 -15.51 -5.73 -14.49
CA VAL A 183 -14.72 -6.49 -15.47
C VAL A 183 -15.09 -7.97 -15.43
N ASP A 184 -15.18 -8.57 -14.24
CA ASP A 184 -15.60 -9.97 -14.05
C ASP A 184 -16.97 -10.25 -14.67
N LYS A 185 -17.96 -9.40 -14.38
CA LYS A 185 -19.30 -9.49 -15.00
C LYS A 185 -19.25 -9.40 -16.53
N THR A 186 -18.38 -8.54 -17.06
CA THR A 186 -18.21 -8.37 -18.51
C THR A 186 -17.60 -9.61 -19.12
N LEU A 187 -16.55 -10.17 -18.52
CA LEU A 187 -15.92 -11.41 -18.97
C LEU A 187 -16.91 -12.60 -18.93
N LEU A 188 -17.68 -12.73 -17.86
CA LEU A 188 -18.70 -13.77 -17.73
C LEU A 188 -19.83 -13.64 -18.77
N SER A 189 -20.09 -12.43 -19.28
CA SER A 189 -21.09 -12.22 -20.36
C SER A 189 -20.69 -12.86 -21.68
N PHE A 190 -19.39 -13.04 -21.96
CA PHE A 190 -18.92 -13.79 -23.12
C PHE A 190 -19.28 -15.28 -23.04
N LEU A 191 -19.53 -15.79 -21.83
CA LEU A 191 -19.87 -17.19 -21.56
C LEU A 191 -21.39 -17.42 -21.42
N SER A 192 -22.21 -16.37 -21.43
CA SER A 192 -23.67 -16.50 -21.37
C SER A 192 -24.31 -16.65 -22.76
N LEU A 193 -25.46 -17.33 -22.81
CA LEU A 193 -26.36 -17.32 -23.96
C LEU A 193 -26.93 -15.89 -24.14
N GLY A 194 -26.98 -15.36 -25.36
CA GLY A 194 -27.36 -13.96 -25.62
C GLY A 194 -26.26 -12.92 -25.43
N GLY A 195 -25.03 -13.34 -25.10
CA GLY A 195 -23.86 -12.45 -24.99
C GLY A 195 -23.35 -11.94 -26.35
N PRO A 196 -22.22 -11.20 -26.40
CA PRO A 196 -21.69 -10.60 -27.65
C PRO A 196 -21.41 -11.60 -28.78
N LEU A 197 -21.20 -12.88 -28.43
CA LEU A 197 -20.97 -13.97 -29.38
C LEU A 197 -22.27 -14.58 -29.96
N ASP A 198 -23.41 -14.22 -29.37
CA ASP A 198 -24.73 -14.60 -29.82
C ASP A 198 -25.28 -13.51 -30.76
N GLY A 199 -25.40 -13.84 -32.04
CA GLY A 199 -25.77 -12.89 -33.11
C GLY A 199 -27.15 -12.25 -32.95
N ARG A 200 -27.94 -12.67 -31.95
CA ARG A 200 -29.20 -12.02 -31.59
C ARG A 200 -29.02 -10.64 -30.98
N ALA A 201 -27.87 -10.35 -30.36
CA ALA A 201 -27.59 -9.02 -29.79
C ALA A 201 -27.37 -7.95 -30.88
N THR A 202 -26.67 -8.29 -31.95
CA THR A 202 -26.41 -7.39 -33.09
C THR A 202 -27.63 -7.17 -33.97
N VAL A 203 -28.50 -8.18 -34.14
CA VAL A 203 -29.75 -8.02 -34.92
C VAL A 203 -30.73 -7.04 -34.25
N ARG A 204 -30.74 -6.94 -32.91
CA ARG A 204 -31.62 -5.99 -32.20
C ARG A 204 -31.12 -4.54 -32.24
N ALA A 205 -29.82 -4.31 -32.42
CA ALA A 205 -29.26 -2.96 -32.55
C ALA A 205 -29.43 -2.37 -33.97
N SER A 206 -29.51 -3.22 -35.00
CA SER A 206 -29.62 -2.79 -36.41
C SER A 206 -31.05 -2.53 -36.90
N LEU A 207 -32.08 -2.70 -36.07
CA LEU A 207 -33.49 -2.56 -36.47
C LEU A 207 -34.21 -1.34 -35.87
N ASN A 208 -33.47 -0.32 -35.43
CA ASN A 208 -34.04 1.01 -35.21
C ASN A 208 -33.75 1.94 -36.39
N PRO A 209 -34.55 1.94 -37.47
CA PRO A 209 -34.64 3.10 -38.33
C PRO A 209 -35.44 4.15 -37.54
N THR A 210 -34.77 5.00 -36.77
CA THR A 210 -35.40 6.26 -36.37
C THR A 210 -35.59 7.11 -37.62
N VAL A 211 -36.77 6.95 -38.22
CA VAL A 211 -37.43 7.98 -39.02
C VAL A 211 -37.49 9.23 -38.15
N ARG A 212 -36.68 10.26 -38.45
CA ARG A 212 -36.96 11.63 -38.02
C ARG A 212 -37.55 12.37 -39.21
N LYS A 213 -38.87 12.49 -39.15
CA LYS A 213 -39.72 13.31 -40.01
C LYS A 213 -39.66 14.74 -39.48
N GLY A 214 -39.32 15.70 -40.35
CA GLY A 214 -39.56 17.13 -40.17
C GLY A 214 -38.46 17.88 -39.42
N ASP A 215 -37.71 18.70 -40.15
CA ASP A 215 -37.86 20.16 -40.00
C ASP A 215 -37.29 20.87 -41.22
N THR A 216 -38.21 21.48 -41.96
CA THR A 216 -37.94 22.48 -43.00
C THR A 216 -37.42 23.74 -42.34
N HIS A 217 -36.16 24.11 -42.64
CA HIS A 217 -35.72 25.49 -42.55
C HIS A 217 -34.76 25.79 -43.71
N HIS A 218 -35.29 26.44 -44.74
CA HIS A 218 -34.47 27.19 -45.69
C HIS A 218 -34.06 28.50 -45.04
N PRO A 219 -32.78 28.89 -45.17
CA PRO A 219 -32.52 30.30 -45.43
C PRO A 219 -31.54 30.49 -46.60
N GLY A 220 -31.88 31.45 -47.46
CA GLY A 220 -30.90 32.31 -48.13
C GLY A 220 -30.40 31.91 -49.52
N GLN A 221 -31.22 32.15 -50.55
CA GLN A 221 -30.74 32.72 -51.81
C GLN A 221 -31.48 34.06 -51.92
N GLY A 222 -30.83 35.22 -51.83
CA GLY A 222 -29.78 35.64 -52.74
C GLY A 222 -30.44 36.33 -53.93
N GLU A 223 -31.14 37.44 -53.66
CA GLU A 223 -31.71 38.34 -54.65
C GLU A 223 -30.58 39.27 -55.13
N GLU A 224 -30.14 39.10 -56.37
CA GLU A 224 -29.44 40.13 -57.13
C GLU A 224 -30.03 40.18 -58.54
N ALA A 225 -30.28 41.41 -58.97
CA ALA A 225 -30.88 41.82 -60.23
C ALA A 225 -29.91 41.71 -61.42
#